data_AF-A0A7C1U390-F1
#
_entry.id   AF-A0A7C1U390-F1
#
_cell.length_a   1.000
_cell.length_b   1.000
_cell.length_c   1.000
_cell.angle_alpha   90.00
_cell.angle_beta   90.00
_cell.angle_gamma   90.00
#
_symmetry.space_group_name_H-M   'P 1'
#
loop_
_entity.id
_entity.type
_entity.pdbx_description
1 polymer ?
#
loop_
_entity_poly.entity_id
_entity_poly.type
_entity_poly.pdbx_seq_one_letter_code
_entity_poly.pdbx_strand_id
1 'polypeptide(L)'
;AGAQRVEKWAFWLMTVSMVVITLALTGAGVLQVWLQRMAEEPMSFMDTQDSITFFYWLREAAGVGFLIGLVLYVYSFFAGKATVPAITPAKSVA
;
A
#
# COMPACT_ATOMS: atom_id res chain seq x y z
N ALA A 1 8.06 -19.04 -13.38
CA ALA A 1 8.96 -18.09 -12.70
C ALA A 1 8.52 -16.62 -12.80
N GLY A 2 7.77 -16.19 -13.84
CA GLY A 2 7.32 -14.79 -13.99
C GLY A 2 6.28 -14.34 -12.96
N ALA A 3 5.19 -15.09 -12.77
CA ALA A 3 4.09 -14.73 -11.86
C ALA A 3 4.53 -14.49 -10.40
N GLN A 4 5.30 -15.41 -9.81
CA GLN A 4 5.78 -15.27 -8.42
C GLN A 4 6.59 -13.99 -8.19
N ARG A 5 7.33 -13.52 -9.20
CA ARG A 5 8.09 -12.27 -9.09
C ARG A 5 7.15 -11.07 -9.05
N VAL A 6 6.11 -11.07 -9.89
CA VAL A 6 5.08 -10.02 -9.91
C VAL A 6 4.31 -9.97 -8.60
N GLU A 7 3.94 -11.12 -8.04
CA GLU A 7 3.25 -11.20 -6.74
C GLU A 7 4.06 -10.58 -5.61
N LYS A 8 5.37 -10.87 -5.55
CA LYS A 8 6.25 -10.27 -4.53
C LYS A 8 6.35 -8.75 -4.67
N TRP A 9 6.43 -8.24 -5.90
CA TRP A 9 6.44 -6.79 -6.15
C TRP A 9 5.11 -6.14 -5.74
N ALA A 10 3.99 -6.77 -6.10
CA ALA A 10 2.67 -6.31 -5.70
C ALA A 10 2.50 -6.26 -4.18
N PHE A 11 2.92 -7.32 -3.48
CA PHE A 11 2.92 -7.40 -2.02
C PHE A 11 3.70 -6.23 -1.39
N TRP A 12 4.93 -5.99 -1.83
CA TRP A 12 5.77 -4.93 -1.26
C TRP A 12 5.21 -3.54 -1.54
N LEU A 13 4.73 -3.29 -2.76
CA LEU A 13 4.10 -2.01 -3.12
C LEU A 13 2.88 -1.72 -2.23
N MET A 14 1.97 -2.68 -2.12
CA MET A 14 0.75 -2.51 -1.30
C MET A 14 1.09 -2.30 0.19
N THR A 15 2.03 -3.09 0.72
CA THR A 15 2.41 -3.02 2.15
C THR A 15 3.07 -1.68 2.48
N VAL A 16 4.06 -1.26 1.69
CA VAL A 16 4.74 0.02 1.91
C VAL A 16 3.77 1.19 1.74
N SER A 17 2.91 1.16 0.72
CA SER A 17 1.88 2.19 0.55
C SER A 17 0.94 2.30 1.76
N MET A 18 0.50 1.18 2.34
CA MET A 18 -0.36 1.24 3.53
C MET A 18 0.34 1.76 4.77
N VAL A 19 1.62 1.44 4.95
CA VAL A 19 2.44 2.04 6.02
C VAL A 19 2.55 3.55 5.81
N VAL A 20 2.82 4.02 4.58
CA VAL A 20 2.92 5.46 4.28
C VAL A 20 1.57 6.17 4.50
N ILE A 21 0.45 5.60 4.06
CA ILE A 21 -0.90 6.15 4.30
C ILE A 21 -1.14 6.30 5.81
N THR A 22 -0.84 5.25 6.57
CA THR A 22 -1.05 5.23 8.03
C THR A 22 -0.20 6.30 8.71
N LEU A 23 1.08 6.40 8.37
CA LEU A 23 1.97 7.41 8.94
C LEU A 23 1.57 8.84 8.55
N ALA A 24 1.18 9.06 7.28
CA ALA A 24 0.72 10.36 6.81
C ALA A 24 -0.53 10.83 7.57
N LEU A 25 -1.54 9.96 7.70
CA LEU A 25 -2.77 10.28 8.43
C LEU A 25 -2.55 10.40 9.94
N THR A 26 -1.61 9.64 10.51
CA THR A 26 -1.21 9.80 11.90
C THR A 26 -0.57 11.18 12.12
N GLY A 27 0.35 11.59 11.25
CA GLY A 27 0.96 12.92 11.29
C GLY A 27 -0.07 14.04 11.14
N ALA A 28 -1.00 13.89 10.18
CA ALA A 28 -2.12 14.82 10.00
C ALA A 28 -2.99 14.92 11.27
N GLY A 29 -3.33 13.77 11.87
CA GLY A 29 -4.14 13.70 13.09
C GLY A 29 -3.45 14.36 14.28
N VAL A 30 -2.15 14.13 14.47
CA VAL A 30 -1.37 14.80 15.53
C VAL A 30 -1.38 16.32 15.32
N LEU A 31 -1.10 16.79 14.10
CA LEU A 31 -1.09 18.23 13.80
C LEU A 31 -2.49 18.85 13.94
N GLN A 32 -3.54 18.11 13.55
CA GLN A 32 -4.92 18.54 13.72
C GLN A 32 -5.29 18.68 15.21
N VAL A 33 -4.95 17.70 16.05
CA VAL A 33 -5.16 17.79 17.51
C VAL A 33 -4.41 18.97 18.08
N TRP A 34 -3.16 19.20 17.67
CA TRP A 34 -2.38 20.33 18.13
C TRP A 34 -3.06 21.67 17.79
N LEU A 35 -3.33 21.91 16.51
CA LEU A 35 -3.86 23.19 16.01
C LEU A 35 -5.31 23.47 16.44
N GLN A 36 -6.14 22.43 16.62
CA GLN A 36 -7.55 22.61 16.99
C GLN A 36 -7.83 22.49 18.48
N ARG A 37 -6.94 21.87 19.27
CA ARG A 37 -7.26 21.49 20.66
C ARG A 37 -6.21 21.88 21.69
N MET A 38 -4.93 21.93 21.31
CA MET A 38 -3.83 22.13 22.28
C MET A 38 -3.14 23.48 22.15
N ALA A 39 -3.27 24.16 21.02
CA ALA A 39 -2.68 25.49 20.78
C ALA A 39 -3.30 26.56 21.68
N GLU A 40 -2.52 27.60 21.99
CA GLU A 40 -2.96 28.75 22.80
C GLU A 40 -4.12 29.50 22.14
N GLU A 41 -4.10 29.61 20.81
CA GLU A 41 -5.20 30.11 19.98
C GLU A 41 -5.62 29.01 19.00
N PRO A 42 -6.62 28.18 19.35
CA PRO A 42 -7.09 27.11 18.48
C PRO A 42 -7.67 27.63 17.17
N MET A 43 -7.23 27.03 16.07
CA MET A 43 -7.72 27.37 14.73
C MET A 43 -9.13 26.82 14.47
N SER A 44 -9.85 27.45 13.54
CA SER A 44 -11.12 26.91 13.05
C SER A 44 -10.90 25.56 12.35
N PHE A 45 -11.98 24.80 12.17
CA PHE A 45 -11.88 23.49 11.53
C PHE A 45 -11.29 23.59 10.11
N MET A 46 -11.82 24.50 9.30
CA MET A 46 -11.42 24.64 7.89
C MET A 46 -9.98 25.15 7.74
N ASP A 47 -9.57 26.13 8.55
CA ASP A 47 -8.19 26.65 8.49
C ASP A 47 -7.16 25.56 8.88
N THR A 48 -7.53 24.67 9.79
CA THR A 48 -6.67 23.53 10.15
C THR A 48 -6.59 22.52 9.02
N GLN A 49 -7.72 22.20 8.37
CA GLN A 49 -7.74 21.27 7.23
C GLN A 49 -6.83 21.77 6.12
N ASP A 50 -6.88 23.07 5.81
CA ASP A 50 -5.99 23.70 4.84
C ASP A 50 -4.52 23.54 5.23
N SER A 51 -4.19 23.70 6.52
CA SER A 51 -2.83 23.55 7.06
C SER A 51 -2.28 22.10 6.97
N ILE A 52 -3.14 21.09 7.03
CA ILE A 52 -2.75 19.66 6.92
C ILE A 52 -2.90 19.08 5.50
N THR A 53 -3.25 19.91 4.50
CA THR A 53 -3.46 19.49 3.10
C THR A 53 -2.28 18.72 2.51
N PHE A 54 -1.06 19.05 2.91
CA PHE A 54 0.15 18.32 2.52
C PHE A 54 0.05 16.80 2.81
N PHE A 55 -0.44 16.43 3.98
CA PHE A 55 -0.59 15.02 4.35
C PHE A 55 -1.65 14.31 3.51
N TYR A 56 -2.69 15.02 3.05
CA TYR A 56 -3.69 14.47 2.15
C TYR A 56 -3.13 14.22 0.75
N TRP A 57 -2.26 15.10 0.25
CA TRP A 57 -1.53 14.84 -1.00
C TRP A 57 -0.56 13.66 -0.88
N LEU A 58 0.16 13.56 0.24
CA LEU A 58 1.04 12.42 0.51
C LEU A 58 0.26 11.10 0.57
N ARG A 59 -0.89 11.09 1.26
CA ARG A 59 -1.82 9.96 1.32
C ARG A 59 -2.30 9.58 -0.08
N GLU A 60 -2.69 10.56 -0.89
CA GLU A 60 -3.19 10.31 -2.24
C GLU A 60 -2.11 9.69 -3.15
N ALA A 61 -0.89 10.21 -3.10
CA ALA A 61 0.25 9.63 -3.82
C ALA A 61 0.53 8.19 -3.38
N ALA A 62 0.48 7.92 -2.07
CA ALA A 62 0.63 6.56 -1.55
C ALA A 62 -0.54 5.64 -1.98
N GLY A 63 -1.75 6.17 -2.08
CA GLY A 63 -2.94 5.50 -2.62
C GLY A 63 -2.76 5.09 -4.09
N VAL A 64 -2.19 5.95 -4.92
CA VAL A 64 -1.81 5.60 -6.30
C VAL A 64 -0.78 4.46 -6.30
N GLY A 65 0.23 4.51 -5.42
CA GLY A 65 1.17 3.40 -5.25
C GLY A 65 0.50 2.08 -4.86
N PHE A 66 -0.50 2.13 -3.98
CA PHE A 66 -1.28 0.95 -3.58
C PHE A 66 -2.09 0.41 -4.75
N LEU A 67 -2.73 1.28 -5.53
CA LEU A 67 -3.49 0.90 -6.72
C LEU A 67 -2.59 0.21 -7.76
N ILE A 68 -1.38 0.72 -7.98
CA ILE A 68 -0.39 0.07 -8.85
C ILE A 68 -0.06 -1.33 -8.33
N GLY A 69 0.16 -1.48 -7.03
CA GLY A 69 0.37 -2.78 -6.39
C GLY A 69 -0.81 -3.75 -6.62
N LEU A 70 -2.05 -3.28 -6.45
CA LEU A 70 -3.26 -4.06 -6.71
C LEU A 70 -3.37 -4.49 -8.18
N VAL A 71 -3.11 -3.60 -9.12
CA VAL A 71 -3.13 -3.92 -10.56
C VAL A 71 -2.08 -4.99 -10.88
N LEU A 72 -0.87 -4.88 -10.33
CA LEU A 72 0.17 -5.89 -10.49
C LEU A 72 -0.23 -7.23 -9.88
N TYR A 73 -0.88 -7.23 -8.71
CA TYR A 73 -1.40 -8.44 -8.08
C TYR A 73 -2.42 -9.13 -9.00
N VAL A 74 -3.41 -8.40 -9.52
CA VAL A 74 -4.40 -8.94 -10.46
C VAL A 74 -3.75 -9.43 -11.76
N TYR A 75 -2.76 -8.70 -12.29
CA TYR A 75 -2.01 -9.10 -13.47
C TYR A 75 -1.24 -10.42 -13.28
N SER A 76 -0.78 -10.72 -12.05
CA SER A 76 0.01 -11.92 -11.77
C SER A 76 -0.72 -13.23 -12.11
N PHE A 77 -2.06 -13.28 -11.95
CA PHE A 77 -2.90 -14.43 -12.30
C PHE A 77 -2.84 -14.79 -13.80
N PHE A 78 -2.59 -13.79 -14.65
CA PHE A 78 -2.47 -13.98 -16.10
C PHE A 78 -1.03 -14.25 -16.54
N ALA A 79 -0.03 -13.96 -15.70
CA ALA A 79 1.40 -13.99 -16.03
C ALA A 79 2.09 -15.35 -15.82
N GLY A 80 1.37 -16.41 -15.43
CA GLY A 80 1.97 -17.71 -15.11
C GLY A 80 1.02 -18.89 -15.18
N LYS A 81 0.65 -19.33 -16.37
CA LYS A 81 0.13 -20.69 -16.57
C LYS A 81 1.30 -21.68 -16.44
N ALA A 82 1.60 -22.12 -15.22
CA ALA A 82 2.55 -23.20 -15.02
C ALA A 82 1.91 -24.51 -15.48
N THR A 83 2.50 -25.15 -16.50
CA THR A 83 2.25 -26.56 -16.79
C THR A 83 2.63 -27.35 -15.55
N VAL A 84 1.68 -28.08 -14.97
CA VAL A 84 1.93 -29.03 -13.88
C VAL A 84 3.09 -29.93 -14.34
N PRO A 85 4.26 -29.92 -13.65
CA PRO A 85 5.30 -30.86 -13.99
C PRO A 85 4.72 -32.26 -13.82
N ALA A 86 4.75 -33.07 -14.88
CA ALA A 86 4.31 -34.46 -14.81
C ALA A 86 5.02 -35.12 -13.62
N ILE A 87 4.26 -35.67 -12.69
CA ILE A 87 4.82 -36.47 -11.61
C ILE A 87 5.44 -37.70 -12.30
N THR A 88 6.76 -37.71 -12.47
CA THR A 88 7.47 -38.92 -12.88
C THR A 88 7.34 -39.90 -11.71
N PRO A 89 6.61 -41.02 -11.85
CA PRO A 89 6.51 -41.98 -10.76
C PRO A 89 7.91 -42.49 -10.43
N ALA A 90 8.24 -42.52 -9.13
CA ALA A 90 9.51 -43.08 -8.66
C ALA A 90 9.66 -44.50 -9.19
N LYS A 91 10.82 -44.83 -9.75
CA LYS A 91 11.11 -46.20 -10.19
C LYS A 91 10.91 -47.13 -9.00
N SER A 92 9.98 -48.08 -9.15
CA SER A 92 9.84 -49.22 -8.25
C SER A 92 11.16 -49.96 -8.26
N VAL A 93 11.94 -49.81 -7.18
CA VAL A 93 13.13 -50.62 -6.95
C VAL A 93 12.62 -51.98 -6.53
N ALA A 94 12.65 -52.92 -7.48
CA ALA A 94 12.43 -54.35 -7.25
C ALA A 94 13.77 -55.02 -6.93
#